data_AF-A0A7C3ASJ1-F1
#
_entry.id   AF-A0A7C3ASJ1-F1
#
_cell.length_a   1.000
_cell.length_b   1.000
_cell.length_c   1.000
_cell.angle_alpha   90.00
_cell.angle_beta   90.00
_cell.angle_gamma   90.00
#
_symmetry.space_group_name_H-M   'P 1'
#
loop_
_entity.id
_entity.type
_entity.pdbx_description
1 polymer ?
#
loop_
_entity_poly.entity_id
_entity_poly.type
_entity_poly.pdbx_seq_one_letter_code
_entity_poly.pdbx_strand_id
1 'polypeptide(L)'
;FCMYACEAAGERYPRMQADYEPIVDCETLEPTGAVNRFFALNPWIQSLFPEYLTDPALLVCPSNSRYTADSLKNSRGDWVVQHLCSDGAGGYLNNAGLRLAMNSYMYLGWTFDRCGMEDPRMPMMPYSTEFGSAQLWKASSTVMMKLGMQNDIPASDKDITGMAPDGNAGGDVIYRLREGIERFLITDINNPAASAKAQSEVWVMFDLLATKQEYFNHVPGGCNVLYMDGHVEFIRYPGAQPVNDLVAKTIAAMPHGLVF
;
A
#
# COMPACT_ATOMS: atom_id res chain seq x y z
N PHE A 1 3.71 -8.31 10.23
CA PHE A 1 4.86 -7.46 9.81
C PHE A 1 6.00 -7.43 10.80
N CYS A 2 5.76 -7.36 12.12
CA CYS A 2 6.82 -7.27 13.12
C CYS A 2 7.89 -8.40 13.03
N MET A 3 7.48 -9.66 12.86
CA MET A 3 8.42 -10.79 12.69
C MET A 3 9.35 -10.60 11.48
N TYR A 4 8.81 -10.20 10.32
CA TYR A 4 9.61 -9.90 9.12
C TYR A 4 10.61 -8.78 9.38
N ALA A 5 10.15 -7.69 10.03
CA ALA A 5 10.99 -6.53 10.28
C ALA A 5 12.19 -6.86 11.17
N CYS A 6 12.02 -7.70 12.19
CA CYS A 6 13.14 -8.13 13.06
C CYS A 6 14.23 -8.92 12.33
N GLU A 7 13.91 -9.55 11.20
CA GLU A 7 14.88 -10.30 10.39
C GLU A 7 15.42 -9.48 9.20
N ALA A 8 14.70 -8.43 8.79
CA ALA A 8 15.06 -7.58 7.68
C ALA A 8 16.17 -6.57 8.04
N ALA A 9 17.07 -6.32 7.09
CA ALA A 9 18.12 -5.33 7.26
C ALA A 9 17.54 -3.93 7.55
N GLY A 10 18.00 -3.32 8.65
CA GLY A 10 17.52 -2.01 9.09
C GLY A 10 16.09 -1.99 9.62
N GLU A 11 15.60 -3.15 10.06
CA GLU A 11 14.30 -3.34 10.74
C GLU A 11 13.11 -2.93 9.88
N ARG A 12 13.26 -3.04 8.56
CA ARG A 12 12.29 -2.53 7.59
C ARG A 12 11.09 -3.45 7.48
N TYR A 13 9.90 -2.84 7.42
CA TYR A 13 8.70 -3.55 6.96
C TYR A 13 8.88 -3.92 5.48
N PRO A 14 8.08 -4.82 4.90
CA PRO A 14 8.20 -5.13 3.48
C PRO A 14 8.08 -3.87 2.62
N ARG A 15 8.84 -3.79 1.54
CA ARG A 15 8.67 -2.69 0.57
C ARG A 15 7.31 -2.81 -0.14
N MET A 16 6.86 -1.71 -0.74
CA MET A 16 5.72 -1.75 -1.66
C MET A 16 6.05 -2.65 -2.86
N GLN A 17 5.05 -3.37 -3.36
CA GLN A 17 5.14 -4.18 -4.57
C GLN A 17 5.60 -3.32 -5.75
N ALA A 18 6.80 -3.61 -6.27
CA ALA A 18 7.39 -2.95 -7.44
C ALA A 18 8.52 -3.83 -8.00
N ASP A 19 8.35 -4.54 -9.10
CA ASP A 19 9.44 -5.30 -9.72
C ASP A 19 9.18 -5.61 -11.20
N TYR A 20 10.13 -6.29 -11.84
CA TYR A 20 9.90 -7.05 -13.05
C TYR A 20 9.38 -8.43 -12.69
N GLU A 21 8.07 -8.61 -12.85
CA GLU A 21 7.39 -9.83 -12.48
C GLU A 21 7.24 -10.75 -13.70
N PRO A 22 7.63 -12.03 -13.60
CA PRO A 22 7.38 -12.99 -14.65
C PRO A 22 5.88 -13.24 -14.81
N ILE A 23 5.42 -13.30 -16.05
CA ILE A 23 4.05 -13.68 -16.37
C ILE A 23 3.98 -15.20 -16.47
N VAL A 24 3.05 -15.79 -15.74
CA VAL A 24 2.85 -17.24 -15.62
C VAL A 24 1.45 -17.58 -16.11
N ASP A 25 1.30 -18.69 -16.83
CA ASP A 25 -0.02 -19.29 -17.01
C ASP A 25 -0.45 -19.88 -15.66
N CYS A 26 -1.35 -19.19 -14.95
CA CYS A 26 -1.75 -19.58 -13.60
C CYS A 26 -2.55 -20.89 -13.53
N GLU A 27 -3.10 -21.38 -14.66
CA GLU A 27 -3.76 -22.68 -14.68
C GLU A 27 -2.74 -23.80 -14.73
N THR A 28 -1.67 -23.68 -15.52
CA THR A 28 -0.62 -24.71 -15.63
C THR A 28 0.53 -24.50 -14.65
N LEU A 29 0.70 -23.28 -14.14
CA LEU A 29 1.86 -22.75 -13.38
C LEU A 29 3.16 -22.68 -14.18
N GLU A 30 3.07 -22.68 -15.52
CA GLU A 30 4.23 -22.62 -16.40
C GLU A 30 4.58 -21.18 -16.79
N PRO A 31 5.87 -20.81 -16.83
CA PRO A 31 6.29 -19.49 -17.29
C PRO A 31 5.92 -19.27 -18.76
N THR A 32 5.40 -18.09 -19.07
CA THR A 32 5.13 -17.69 -20.47
C THR A 32 6.39 -17.24 -21.21
N GLY A 33 7.47 -16.98 -20.49
CA GLY A 33 8.68 -16.32 -20.99
C GLY A 33 8.57 -14.80 -21.07
N ALA A 34 7.39 -14.22 -20.83
CA ALA A 34 7.20 -12.78 -20.72
C ALA A 34 7.45 -12.28 -19.29
N VAL A 35 7.92 -11.03 -19.20
CA VAL A 35 8.06 -10.30 -17.94
C VAL A 35 7.34 -8.96 -18.07
N ASN A 36 6.73 -8.49 -16.99
CA ASN A 36 6.09 -7.19 -16.95
C ASN A 36 6.59 -6.38 -15.77
N ARG A 37 6.73 -5.07 -15.97
CA ARG A 37 6.99 -4.17 -14.86
C ARG A 37 5.70 -3.95 -14.11
N PHE A 38 5.70 -4.31 -12.83
CA PHE A 38 4.52 -4.31 -12.00
C PHE A 38 4.76 -3.57 -10.70
N PHE A 39 3.86 -2.64 -10.39
CA PHE A 39 3.82 -2.00 -9.08
C PHE A 39 2.38 -1.85 -8.62
N ALA A 40 2.18 -1.90 -7.31
CA ALA A 40 0.87 -1.94 -6.70
C ALA A 40 0.94 -1.55 -5.23
N LEU A 41 -0.17 -1.02 -4.69
CA LEU A 41 -0.27 -0.57 -3.30
C LEU A 41 -0.49 -1.75 -2.34
N ASN A 42 0.37 -2.76 -2.40
CA ASN A 42 0.41 -3.90 -1.50
C ASN A 42 1.86 -4.17 -1.08
N PRO A 43 2.11 -4.91 0.01
CA PRO A 43 3.45 -5.36 0.33
C PRO A 43 4.02 -6.25 -0.79
N TRP A 44 5.33 -6.27 -0.98
CA TRP A 44 5.96 -7.15 -1.96
C TRP A 44 5.76 -8.62 -1.58
N ILE A 45 4.79 -9.29 -2.22
CA ILE A 45 4.25 -10.59 -1.78
C ILE A 45 5.32 -11.67 -1.77
N GLN A 46 6.28 -11.62 -2.69
CA GLN A 46 7.38 -12.58 -2.78
C GLN A 46 8.30 -12.58 -1.54
N SER A 47 8.34 -11.49 -0.79
CA SER A 47 9.09 -11.42 0.47
C SER A 47 8.30 -11.92 1.68
N LEU A 48 6.99 -12.13 1.51
CA LEU A 48 6.08 -12.56 2.56
C LEU A 48 5.65 -14.01 2.39
N PHE A 49 5.34 -14.41 1.17
CA PHE A 49 4.83 -15.75 0.88
C PHE A 49 5.99 -16.72 0.60
N PRO A 50 5.98 -17.93 1.20
CA PRO A 50 4.97 -18.47 2.13
C PRO A 50 5.24 -18.22 3.63
N GLU A 51 6.42 -17.74 4.02
CA GLU A 51 6.90 -17.80 5.41
C GLU A 51 6.13 -16.88 6.37
N TYR A 52 5.81 -15.68 5.92
CA TYR A 52 5.12 -14.63 6.68
C TYR A 52 3.66 -14.42 6.26
N LEU A 53 3.28 -14.97 5.12
CA LEU A 53 1.90 -15.08 4.62
C LEU A 53 1.57 -16.56 4.44
N THR A 54 1.36 -17.25 5.56
CA THR A 54 1.08 -18.69 5.58
C THR A 54 -0.32 -19.02 5.08
N ASP A 55 -1.25 -18.07 5.16
CA ASP A 55 -2.61 -18.18 4.60
C ASP A 55 -2.88 -17.01 3.63
N PRO A 56 -2.80 -17.23 2.31
CA PRO A 56 -3.12 -16.22 1.32
C PRO A 56 -4.57 -15.71 1.37
N ALA A 57 -5.51 -16.44 2.00
CA ALA A 57 -6.88 -15.96 2.17
C ALA A 57 -6.94 -14.63 2.92
N LEU A 58 -5.93 -14.32 3.75
CA LEU A 58 -5.80 -13.04 4.46
C LEU A 58 -5.62 -11.84 3.52
N LEU A 59 -5.30 -12.03 2.24
CA LEU A 59 -5.24 -10.95 1.25
C LEU A 59 -6.63 -10.48 0.78
N VAL A 60 -7.70 -11.21 1.13
CA VAL A 60 -9.07 -10.84 0.80
C VAL A 60 -9.86 -10.53 2.06
N CYS A 61 -10.52 -9.37 2.07
CA CYS A 61 -11.40 -8.98 3.16
C CYS A 61 -12.64 -9.90 3.17
N PRO A 62 -13.05 -10.46 4.32
CA PRO A 62 -14.27 -11.28 4.41
C PRO A 62 -15.55 -10.54 3.98
N SER A 63 -15.55 -9.21 4.02
CA SER A 63 -16.66 -8.37 3.57
C SER A 63 -16.54 -7.92 2.10
N ASN A 64 -15.48 -8.33 1.39
CA ASN A 64 -15.32 -8.03 -0.03
C ASN A 64 -16.45 -8.71 -0.82
N SER A 65 -17.23 -7.92 -1.55
CA SER A 65 -18.40 -8.39 -2.31
C SER A 65 -18.06 -8.93 -3.70
N ARG A 66 -16.83 -8.72 -4.17
CA ARG A 66 -16.39 -9.04 -5.55
C ARG A 66 -15.50 -10.26 -5.60
N TYR A 67 -14.65 -10.42 -4.59
CA TYR A 67 -13.62 -11.42 -4.56
C TYR A 67 -13.68 -12.22 -3.26
N THR A 68 -13.33 -13.49 -3.36
CA THR A 68 -13.29 -14.42 -2.22
C THR A 68 -11.91 -15.05 -2.12
N ALA A 69 -11.64 -15.81 -1.06
CA ALA A 69 -10.40 -16.56 -0.94
C ALA A 69 -10.17 -17.52 -2.12
N ASP A 70 -11.23 -18.06 -2.73
CA ASP A 70 -11.12 -18.93 -3.89
C ASP A 70 -10.76 -18.17 -5.18
N SER A 71 -10.99 -16.86 -5.23
CA SER A 71 -10.53 -15.99 -6.34
C SER A 71 -9.00 -15.86 -6.41
N LEU A 72 -8.29 -16.22 -5.32
CA LEU A 72 -6.83 -16.22 -5.25
C LEU A 72 -6.20 -17.55 -5.69
N LYS A 73 -7.03 -18.52 -6.10
CA LYS A 73 -6.62 -19.86 -6.52
C LYS A 73 -6.90 -20.09 -8.01
N ASN A 74 -6.15 -20.99 -8.62
CA ASN A 74 -6.48 -21.52 -9.95
C ASN A 74 -7.58 -22.59 -9.87
N SER A 75 -8.00 -23.15 -11.02
CA SER A 75 -9.04 -24.20 -11.06
C SER A 75 -8.68 -25.50 -10.34
N ARG A 76 -7.38 -25.73 -10.06
CA ARG A 76 -6.87 -26.89 -9.32
C ARG A 76 -6.82 -26.67 -7.81
N GLY A 77 -7.06 -25.44 -7.35
CA GLY A 77 -6.99 -25.05 -5.94
C GLY A 77 -5.62 -24.57 -5.48
N ASP A 78 -4.65 -24.39 -6.39
CA ASP A 78 -3.33 -23.86 -6.06
C ASP A 78 -3.38 -22.34 -5.86
N TRP A 79 -2.66 -21.82 -4.87
CA TRP A 79 -2.50 -20.38 -4.68
C TRP A 79 -1.63 -19.76 -5.77
N VAL A 80 -2.12 -18.67 -6.37
CA VAL A 80 -1.45 -17.96 -7.47
C VAL A 80 -1.08 -16.51 -7.15
N VAL A 81 -1.16 -16.13 -5.87
CA VAL A 81 -0.98 -14.75 -5.37
C VAL A 81 0.42 -14.18 -5.56
N GLN A 82 1.41 -15.03 -5.82
CA GLN A 82 2.81 -14.68 -6.07
C GLN A 82 3.13 -14.50 -7.56
N HIS A 83 2.15 -14.70 -8.45
CA HIS A 83 2.36 -14.71 -9.90
C HIS A 83 1.49 -13.66 -10.60
N LEU A 84 2.03 -12.98 -11.61
CA LEU A 84 1.20 -12.30 -12.59
C LEU A 84 0.60 -13.35 -13.52
N CYS A 85 -0.72 -13.52 -13.45
CA CYS A 85 -1.43 -14.48 -14.28
C CYS A 85 -1.59 -13.97 -15.70
N SER A 86 -1.19 -14.75 -16.69
CA SER A 86 -1.29 -14.43 -18.12
C SER A 86 -2.73 -14.18 -18.56
N ASP A 87 -2.94 -13.19 -19.41
CA ASP A 87 -4.22 -12.97 -20.12
C ASP A 87 -4.32 -13.73 -21.46
N GLY A 88 -3.28 -14.49 -21.83
CA GLY A 88 -3.18 -15.19 -23.12
C GLY A 88 -2.85 -14.30 -24.32
N ALA A 89 -2.74 -12.98 -24.13
CA ALA A 89 -2.45 -11.97 -25.15
C ALA A 89 -1.11 -11.24 -24.93
N GLY A 90 -0.26 -11.77 -24.04
CA GLY A 90 1.04 -11.19 -23.68
C GLY A 90 0.98 -10.14 -22.55
N GLY A 91 -0.19 -9.96 -21.95
CA GLY A 91 -0.40 -9.17 -20.75
C GLY A 91 -0.70 -10.05 -19.53
N TYR A 92 -1.33 -9.45 -18.53
CA TYR A 92 -1.70 -10.12 -17.29
C TYR A 92 -3.14 -9.77 -16.88
N LEU A 93 -3.79 -10.70 -16.19
CA LEU A 93 -5.15 -10.57 -15.67
C LEU A 93 -5.21 -9.54 -14.55
N ASN A 94 -6.24 -8.70 -14.57
CA ASN A 94 -6.47 -7.70 -13.53
C ASN A 94 -7.20 -8.25 -12.29
N ASN A 95 -7.84 -9.39 -12.44
CA ASN A 95 -8.73 -10.02 -11.47
C ASN A 95 -8.21 -11.35 -10.93
N ALA A 96 -6.91 -11.64 -11.06
CA ALA A 96 -6.29 -12.89 -10.62
C ALA A 96 -4.84 -12.69 -10.15
N GLY A 97 -4.34 -13.66 -9.40
CA GLY A 97 -2.95 -13.74 -8.94
C GLY A 97 -2.49 -12.50 -8.16
N LEU A 98 -1.25 -12.10 -8.40
CA LEU A 98 -0.59 -10.99 -7.71
C LEU A 98 -1.33 -9.66 -7.86
N ARG A 99 -2.03 -9.43 -8.98
CA ARG A 99 -2.83 -8.20 -9.16
C ARG A 99 -4.04 -8.15 -8.24
N LEU A 100 -4.57 -9.30 -7.83
CA LEU A 100 -5.73 -9.34 -6.95
C LEU A 100 -5.40 -8.91 -5.51
N ALA A 101 -4.14 -9.02 -5.08
CA ALA A 101 -3.71 -8.80 -3.70
C ALA A 101 -3.97 -7.38 -3.15
N MET A 102 -4.14 -6.36 -4.00
CA MET A 102 -4.45 -4.98 -3.56
C MET A 102 -5.95 -4.67 -3.46
N ASN A 103 -6.83 -5.60 -3.86
CA ASN A 103 -8.27 -5.31 -3.96
C ASN A 103 -8.97 -5.23 -2.59
N SER A 104 -8.35 -5.72 -1.53
CA SER A 104 -8.93 -5.66 -0.19
C SER A 104 -8.22 -4.69 0.73
N TYR A 105 -6.88 -4.65 0.68
CA TYR A 105 -6.07 -3.86 1.57
C TYR A 105 -5.00 -3.10 0.80
N MET A 106 -4.72 -1.89 1.25
CA MET A 106 -3.72 -1.01 0.68
C MET A 106 -2.56 -0.81 1.65
N TYR A 107 -1.36 -0.87 1.09
CA TYR A 107 -0.10 -0.71 1.79
C TYR A 107 0.83 0.15 0.95
N LEU A 108 1.37 1.20 1.58
CA LEU A 108 2.23 2.15 0.88
C LEU A 108 3.71 1.90 1.16
N GLY A 109 4.11 1.44 2.35
CA GLY A 109 5.51 1.20 2.69
C GLY A 109 6.27 2.38 3.29
N TRP A 110 5.65 3.56 3.39
CA TRP A 110 6.22 4.76 4.03
C TRP A 110 5.35 5.23 5.20
N THR A 111 5.94 6.07 6.04
CA THR A 111 5.27 6.67 7.21
C THR A 111 4.65 8.01 6.81
N PHE A 112 3.37 8.17 7.08
CA PHE A 112 2.61 9.38 6.77
C PHE A 112 1.89 9.86 8.02
N ASP A 113 2.06 11.13 8.34
CA ASP A 113 1.57 11.77 9.57
C ASP A 113 0.76 13.04 9.29
N ARG A 114 0.77 13.53 8.05
CA ARG A 114 0.16 14.81 7.64
C ARG A 114 -0.80 14.65 6.46
N CYS A 115 -1.75 13.75 6.62
CA CYS A 115 -2.77 13.41 5.64
C CYS A 115 -4.19 13.70 6.16
N GLY A 116 -4.34 14.46 7.25
CA GLY A 116 -5.62 14.89 7.79
C GLY A 116 -6.32 15.95 6.92
N MET A 117 -7.59 16.22 7.22
CA MET A 117 -8.37 17.22 6.47
C MET A 117 -7.90 18.67 6.68
N GLU A 118 -7.18 18.93 7.78
CA GLU A 118 -6.60 20.24 8.12
C GLU A 118 -5.13 20.36 7.71
N ASP A 119 -4.52 19.29 7.21
CA ASP A 119 -3.14 19.30 6.73
C ASP A 119 -2.99 19.97 5.35
N PRO A 120 -1.76 20.32 4.93
CA PRO A 120 -1.52 20.87 3.62
C PRO A 120 -2.07 19.98 2.50
N ARG A 121 -2.71 20.64 1.52
CA ARG A 121 -3.27 20.02 0.32
C ARG A 121 -2.64 20.63 -0.92
N MET A 122 -2.57 19.86 -2.00
CA MET A 122 -2.03 20.35 -3.27
C MET A 122 -2.81 19.82 -4.48
N PRO A 123 -2.77 20.52 -5.62
CA PRO A 123 -3.34 20.01 -6.87
C PRO A 123 -2.62 18.74 -7.30
N MET A 124 -3.37 17.73 -7.74
CA MET A 124 -2.81 16.43 -8.15
C MET A 124 -2.46 16.39 -9.64
N MET A 125 -1.88 17.48 -10.14
CA MET A 125 -1.50 17.62 -11.55
C MET A 125 -0.30 16.71 -11.90
N PRO A 126 -0.21 16.21 -13.15
CA PRO A 126 -1.13 16.44 -14.27
C PRO A 126 -2.36 15.51 -14.30
N TYR A 127 -2.56 14.66 -13.28
CA TYR A 127 -3.55 13.58 -13.32
C TYR A 127 -4.96 14.02 -12.91
N SER A 128 -5.07 15.03 -12.05
CA SER A 128 -6.35 15.61 -11.64
C SER A 128 -6.20 17.09 -11.30
N THR A 129 -7.25 17.87 -11.60
CA THR A 129 -7.36 19.28 -11.19
C THR A 129 -7.87 19.44 -9.76
N GLU A 130 -8.27 18.35 -9.11
CA GLU A 130 -8.68 18.37 -7.70
C GLU A 130 -7.49 18.44 -6.74
N PHE A 131 -7.79 18.76 -5.48
CA PHE A 131 -6.82 18.76 -4.39
C PHE A 131 -6.83 17.42 -3.65
N GLY A 132 -5.64 16.93 -3.32
CA GLY A 132 -5.41 15.78 -2.43
C GLY A 132 -4.47 16.15 -1.29
N SER A 133 -4.10 15.16 -0.46
CA SER A 133 -3.09 15.35 0.59
C SER A 133 -1.75 15.73 -0.04
N ALA A 134 -1.11 16.81 0.41
CA ALA A 134 0.16 17.25 -0.13
C ALA A 134 1.28 16.23 0.14
N GLN A 135 1.38 15.75 1.38
CA GLN A 135 2.39 14.76 1.77
C GLN A 135 2.25 13.48 0.94
N LEU A 136 1.04 12.91 0.87
CA LEU A 136 0.82 11.67 0.13
C LEU A 136 1.04 11.87 -1.38
N TRP A 137 0.50 12.93 -1.97
CA TRP A 137 0.65 13.17 -3.41
C TRP A 137 2.11 13.38 -3.81
N LYS A 138 2.86 14.20 -3.07
CA LYS A 138 4.27 14.48 -3.37
C LYS A 138 5.13 13.22 -3.24
N ALA A 139 4.90 12.41 -2.21
CA ALA A 139 5.56 11.12 -2.03
C ALA A 139 5.26 10.17 -3.20
N SER A 140 3.97 9.90 -3.43
CA SER A 140 3.53 8.92 -4.41
C SER A 140 3.90 9.31 -5.84
N SER A 141 3.73 10.58 -6.22
CA SER A 141 4.14 11.06 -7.55
C SER A 141 5.65 10.97 -7.76
N THR A 142 6.46 11.23 -6.72
CA THR A 142 7.92 11.08 -6.77
C THR A 142 8.33 9.62 -6.98
N VAL A 143 7.77 8.70 -6.18
CA VAL A 143 8.03 7.26 -6.30
C VAL A 143 7.55 6.74 -7.66
N MET A 144 6.36 7.14 -8.11
CA MET A 144 5.82 6.72 -9.40
C MET A 144 6.65 7.22 -10.58
N MET A 145 7.15 8.46 -10.53
CA MET A 145 8.06 8.97 -11.56
C MET A 145 9.37 8.14 -11.60
N LYS A 146 9.92 7.79 -10.44
CA LYS A 146 11.12 6.95 -10.33
C LYS A 146 10.89 5.54 -10.89
N LEU A 147 9.79 4.90 -10.51
CA LEU A 147 9.44 3.56 -10.99
C LEU A 147 9.06 3.55 -12.48
N GLY A 148 8.22 4.48 -12.91
CA GLY A 148 7.63 4.52 -14.24
C GLY A 148 8.57 5.06 -15.32
N MET A 149 9.30 6.14 -15.04
CA MET A 149 10.13 6.83 -16.03
C MET A 149 11.62 6.53 -15.89
N GLN A 150 12.13 6.40 -14.66
CA GLN A 150 13.56 6.21 -14.41
C GLN A 150 13.96 4.75 -14.22
N ASN A 151 12.98 3.86 -14.13
CA ASN A 151 13.19 2.44 -13.89
C ASN A 151 13.98 2.15 -12.59
N ASP A 152 13.82 2.99 -11.58
CA ASP A 152 14.51 2.90 -10.28
C ASP A 152 13.65 2.06 -9.32
N ILE A 153 13.57 0.74 -9.54
CA ILE A 153 12.90 -0.19 -8.62
C ILE A 153 13.33 -0.01 -7.15
N PRO A 154 14.63 0.21 -6.85
CA PRO A 154 15.09 0.50 -5.49
C PRO A 154 14.45 1.74 -4.83
N ALA A 155 13.81 2.64 -5.60
CA ALA A 155 13.05 3.75 -5.04
C ALA A 155 11.90 3.30 -4.13
N SER A 156 11.34 2.10 -4.37
CA SER A 156 10.28 1.52 -3.53
C SER A 156 10.75 1.13 -2.12
N ASP A 157 12.06 1.15 -1.86
CA ASP A 157 12.66 0.75 -0.59
C ASP A 157 13.65 1.78 -0.02
N LYS A 158 13.40 3.07 -0.27
CA LYS A 158 14.23 4.19 0.23
C LYS A 158 13.37 5.26 0.89
N ASP A 159 13.98 5.97 1.85
CA ASP A 159 13.43 7.24 2.33
C ASP A 159 13.32 8.23 1.17
N ILE A 160 12.27 9.07 1.18
CA ILE A 160 12.01 10.05 0.13
C ILE A 160 12.46 11.42 0.65
N THR A 161 13.47 12.00 0.03
CA THR A 161 14.04 13.30 0.40
C THR A 161 13.57 14.42 -0.52
N GLY A 162 13.84 15.69 -0.19
CA GLY A 162 13.37 16.84 -0.97
C GLY A 162 11.88 17.11 -0.80
N MET A 163 11.30 16.64 0.29
CA MET A 163 9.87 16.71 0.55
C MET A 163 9.46 17.97 1.30
N ALA A 164 10.38 18.85 1.72
CA ALA A 164 10.02 20.04 2.49
C ALA A 164 9.00 20.93 1.76
N PRO A 165 8.01 21.51 2.47
CA PRO A 165 7.72 21.35 3.91
C PRO A 165 6.75 20.17 4.23
N ASP A 166 6.58 19.24 3.30
CA ASP A 166 5.59 18.16 3.33
C ASP A 166 6.19 16.82 3.81
N GLY A 167 7.43 16.79 4.30
CA GLY A 167 7.99 15.60 4.95
C GLY A 167 7.35 15.29 6.31
N ASN A 168 7.78 14.21 6.94
CA ASN A 168 7.33 13.84 8.28
C ASN A 168 7.64 14.97 9.28
N ALA A 169 6.68 15.25 10.17
CA ALA A 169 6.69 16.39 11.09
C ALA A 169 6.97 17.76 10.42
N GLY A 170 6.69 17.88 9.12
CA GLY A 170 6.96 19.07 8.31
C GLY A 170 8.41 19.26 7.86
N GLY A 171 9.24 18.22 7.99
CA GLY A 171 10.62 18.19 7.53
C GLY A 171 10.79 17.96 6.03
N ASP A 172 11.99 17.54 5.64
CA ASP A 172 12.35 17.27 4.23
C ASP A 172 12.25 15.80 3.81
N VAL A 173 12.01 14.89 4.77
CA VAL A 173 12.09 13.45 4.54
C VAL A 173 10.76 12.78 4.85
N ILE A 174 10.33 11.88 3.98
CA ILE A 174 9.28 10.89 4.24
C ILE A 174 9.96 9.53 4.42
N TYR A 175 9.84 8.94 5.60
CA TYR A 175 10.62 7.77 5.98
C TYR A 175 9.97 6.45 5.51
N ARG A 176 10.78 5.51 5.03
CA ARG A 176 10.42 4.10 4.85
C ARG A 176 10.03 3.49 6.18
N LEU A 177 8.87 2.84 6.19
CA LEU A 177 8.32 2.14 7.34
C LEU A 177 9.27 1.06 7.88
N ARG A 178 9.61 1.16 9.15
CA ARG A 178 10.53 0.27 9.87
C ARG A 178 10.20 0.31 11.36
N GLU A 179 10.60 -0.69 12.11
CA GLU A 179 10.44 -0.66 13.57
C GLU A 179 11.13 0.57 14.16
N GLY A 180 10.48 1.19 15.15
CA GLY A 180 10.99 2.38 15.81
C GLY A 180 10.94 3.67 14.97
N ILE A 181 10.23 3.70 13.83
CA ILE A 181 10.14 4.91 12.98
C ILE A 181 9.34 6.04 13.64
N GLU A 182 8.43 5.71 14.54
CA GLU A 182 7.59 6.66 15.27
C GLU A 182 8.42 7.68 16.06
N ARG A 183 9.67 7.35 16.42
CA ARG A 183 10.59 8.27 17.10
C ARG A 183 10.88 9.53 16.30
N PHE A 184 10.77 9.48 14.98
CA PHE A 184 10.95 10.65 14.11
C PHE A 184 9.72 11.54 14.07
N LEU A 185 8.60 11.10 14.64
CA LEU A 185 7.36 11.86 14.78
C LEU A 185 7.19 12.46 16.19
N ILE A 186 8.03 12.05 17.15
CA ILE A 186 7.95 12.54 18.53
C ILE A 186 8.51 13.97 18.59
N THR A 187 7.64 14.94 18.87
CA THR A 187 8.06 16.34 19.07
C THR A 187 8.55 16.64 20.49
N ASP A 188 8.16 15.84 21.49
CA ASP A 188 8.59 15.97 22.89
C ASP A 188 9.47 14.78 23.32
N ILE A 189 10.78 14.97 23.21
CA ILE A 189 11.80 13.95 23.52
C ILE A 189 11.89 13.60 25.01
N ASN A 190 11.30 14.42 25.90
CA ASN A 190 11.37 14.19 27.35
C ASN A 190 10.25 13.29 27.88
N ASN A 191 9.35 12.84 27.01
CA ASN A 191 8.24 11.97 27.38
C ASN A 191 8.51 10.51 26.94
N PRO A 192 8.94 9.61 27.83
CA PRO A 192 9.25 8.22 27.48
C PRO A 192 8.02 7.39 27.07
N ALA A 193 6.78 7.86 27.34
CA ALA A 193 5.55 7.24 26.86
C ALA A 193 5.15 7.72 25.45
N ALA A 194 5.86 8.70 24.88
CA ALA A 194 5.54 9.28 23.58
C ALA A 194 5.74 8.29 22.43
N SER A 195 6.68 7.35 22.54
CA SER A 195 6.89 6.32 21.51
C SER A 195 5.72 5.36 21.38
N ALA A 196 5.22 4.81 22.49
CA ALA A 196 4.06 3.91 22.47
C ALA A 196 2.80 4.61 21.93
N LYS A 197 2.58 5.89 22.33
CA LYS A 197 1.49 6.70 21.74
C LYS A 197 1.71 6.96 20.24
N ALA A 198 2.94 7.22 19.83
CA ALA A 198 3.24 7.49 18.44
C ALA A 198 3.05 6.23 17.55
N GLN A 199 3.33 5.02 18.03
CA GLN A 199 3.04 3.79 17.27
C GLN A 199 1.54 3.59 17.04
N SER A 200 0.68 3.94 18.00
CA SER A 200 -0.78 3.89 17.85
C SER A 200 -1.35 4.94 16.88
N GLU A 201 -0.52 5.84 16.35
CA GLU A 201 -0.92 6.86 15.37
C GLU A 201 -0.31 6.60 13.97
N VAL A 202 0.67 5.70 13.86
CA VAL A 202 1.29 5.32 12.58
C VAL A 202 0.46 4.21 11.92
N TRP A 203 -0.33 4.59 10.93
CA TRP A 203 -1.07 3.65 10.10
C TRP A 203 -0.13 2.93 9.10
N VAL A 204 -0.31 1.62 8.98
CA VAL A 204 0.56 0.71 8.22
C VAL A 204 -0.15 0.19 6.98
N MET A 205 -1.38 -0.27 7.15
CA MET A 205 -2.21 -0.87 6.12
C MET A 205 -3.68 -0.53 6.42
N PHE A 206 -4.51 -0.41 5.41
CA PHE A 206 -5.92 -0.10 5.58
C PHE A 206 -6.74 -0.73 4.47
N ASP A 207 -8.05 -0.87 4.67
CA ASP A 207 -8.93 -1.39 3.63
C ASP A 207 -8.87 -0.53 2.35
N LEU A 208 -9.27 -1.12 1.22
CA LEU A 208 -9.47 -0.39 -0.01
C LEU A 208 -10.34 0.86 0.24
N LEU A 209 -9.76 2.02 -0.05
CA LEU A 209 -10.33 3.35 0.12
C LEU A 209 -10.51 3.98 -1.26
N ALA A 210 -11.72 4.42 -1.53
CA ALA A 210 -12.09 4.97 -2.83
C ALA A 210 -13.04 6.16 -2.68
N THR A 211 -13.22 6.91 -3.77
CA THR A 211 -14.18 8.03 -3.84
C THR A 211 -15.61 7.58 -4.11
N LYS A 212 -15.83 6.31 -4.48
CA LYS A 212 -17.17 5.73 -4.68
C LYS A 212 -17.47 4.66 -3.65
N GLN A 213 -18.67 4.72 -3.08
CA GLN A 213 -19.14 3.82 -2.03
C GLN A 213 -19.13 2.34 -2.44
N GLU A 214 -19.43 2.04 -3.71
CA GLU A 214 -19.48 0.67 -4.27
C GLU A 214 -18.14 -0.08 -4.30
N TYR A 215 -17.05 0.62 -4.00
CA TYR A 215 -15.70 0.06 -3.95
C TYR A 215 -15.26 -0.27 -2.52
N PHE A 216 -15.94 0.22 -1.49
CA PHE A 216 -15.58 -0.10 -0.12
C PHE A 216 -15.90 -1.56 0.20
N ASN A 217 -15.00 -2.23 0.91
CA ASN A 217 -15.29 -3.54 1.50
C ASN A 217 -16.33 -3.45 2.63
N HIS A 218 -16.41 -2.30 3.31
CA HIS A 218 -17.37 -2.06 4.39
C HIS A 218 -18.37 -0.96 4.03
N VAL A 219 -19.59 -1.36 3.70
CA VAL A 219 -20.76 -0.50 3.46
C VAL A 219 -21.51 -0.28 4.79
N PRO A 220 -22.01 0.92 5.15
CA PRO A 220 -22.24 2.11 4.32
C PRO A 220 -21.02 3.00 4.02
N GLY A 221 -19.83 2.67 4.51
CA GLY A 221 -18.58 3.36 4.16
C GLY A 221 -17.62 3.47 5.35
N GLY A 222 -16.36 3.12 5.14
CA GLY A 222 -15.30 3.13 6.15
C GLY A 222 -14.25 2.07 5.89
N CYS A 223 -13.15 2.14 6.62
CA CYS A 223 -12.03 1.21 6.48
C CYS A 223 -11.54 0.80 7.86
N ASN A 224 -11.19 -0.47 8.01
CA ASN A 224 -10.27 -0.90 9.04
C ASN A 224 -8.88 -0.38 8.72
N VAL A 225 -8.19 0.12 9.73
CA VAL A 225 -6.83 0.65 9.66
C VAL A 225 -5.98 -0.12 10.67
N LEU A 226 -4.93 -0.78 10.17
CA LEU A 226 -3.90 -1.42 10.97
C LEU A 226 -2.82 -0.39 11.31
N TYR A 227 -2.49 -0.30 12.60
CA TYR A 227 -1.45 0.57 13.12
C TYR A 227 -0.17 -0.20 13.48
N MET A 228 0.91 0.53 13.71
CA MET A 228 2.25 -0.03 13.95
C MET A 228 2.33 -0.85 15.24
N ASP A 229 1.59 -0.49 16.28
CA ASP A 229 1.47 -1.27 17.52
C ASP A 229 0.64 -2.56 17.35
N GLY A 230 0.11 -2.81 16.15
CA GLY A 230 -0.66 -4.00 15.79
C GLY A 230 -2.16 -3.90 16.05
N HIS A 231 -2.67 -2.80 16.60
CA HIS A 231 -4.11 -2.64 16.76
C HIS A 231 -4.79 -2.31 15.41
N VAL A 232 -6.08 -2.61 15.34
CA VAL A 232 -6.94 -2.27 14.20
C VAL A 232 -8.10 -1.40 14.68
N GLU A 233 -8.32 -0.27 14.02
CA GLU A 233 -9.45 0.62 14.27
C GLU A 233 -10.33 0.72 13.03
N PHE A 234 -11.64 0.66 13.21
CA PHE A 234 -12.58 0.98 12.14
C PHE A 234 -12.87 2.48 12.11
N ILE A 235 -12.50 3.14 11.01
CA ILE A 235 -12.77 4.56 10.79
C ILE A 235 -13.88 4.71 9.76
N ARG A 236 -14.93 5.46 10.11
CA ARG A 236 -16.01 5.79 9.17
C ARG A 236 -15.52 6.78 8.12
N TYR A 237 -15.93 6.59 6.87
CA TYR A 237 -15.63 7.52 5.79
C TYR A 237 -16.72 8.60 5.65
N PRO A 238 -16.37 9.89 5.53
CA PRO A 238 -15.04 10.46 5.79
C PRO A 238 -14.76 10.58 7.30
N GLY A 239 -13.50 10.42 7.69
CA GLY A 239 -13.06 10.43 9.09
C GLY A 239 -11.62 10.91 9.27
N ALA A 240 -10.94 10.38 10.29
CA ALA A 240 -9.53 10.66 10.54
C ALA A 240 -8.63 10.05 9.44
N GLN A 241 -7.39 10.51 9.33
CA GLN A 241 -6.42 9.92 8.41
C GLN A 241 -6.16 8.44 8.75
N PRO A 242 -5.99 7.56 7.74
CA PRO A 242 -6.00 7.84 6.30
C PRO A 242 -7.41 7.84 5.65
N VAL A 243 -8.49 7.61 6.41
CA VAL A 243 -9.84 7.34 5.88
C VAL A 243 -10.61 8.63 5.64
N ASN A 244 -10.11 9.49 4.75
CA ASN A 244 -10.72 10.76 4.42
C ASN A 244 -10.70 11.06 2.90
N ASP A 245 -11.39 12.13 2.52
CA ASP A 245 -11.59 12.50 1.12
C ASP A 245 -10.29 12.89 0.41
N LEU A 246 -9.36 13.56 1.10
CA LEU A 246 -8.07 13.95 0.51
C LEU A 246 -7.24 12.73 0.14
N VAL A 247 -7.12 11.76 1.04
CA VAL A 247 -6.39 10.50 0.79
C VAL A 247 -7.10 9.67 -0.29
N ALA A 248 -8.42 9.52 -0.22
CA ALA A 248 -9.20 8.78 -1.22
C ALA A 248 -9.01 9.35 -2.64
N LYS A 249 -9.02 10.68 -2.77
CA LYS A 249 -8.74 11.38 -4.03
C LYS A 249 -7.31 11.19 -4.50
N THR A 250 -6.34 11.25 -3.58
CA THR A 250 -4.93 11.00 -3.90
C THR A 250 -4.71 9.59 -4.43
N ILE A 251 -5.29 8.58 -3.80
CA ILE A 251 -5.22 7.18 -4.25
C ILE A 251 -5.93 7.00 -5.60
N ALA A 252 -7.07 7.65 -5.82
CA ALA A 252 -7.78 7.59 -7.10
C ALA A 252 -7.02 8.29 -8.26
N ALA A 253 -6.25 9.35 -7.95
CA ALA A 253 -5.44 10.06 -8.94
C ALA A 253 -4.14 9.33 -9.30
N MET A 254 -3.71 8.36 -8.48
CA MET A 254 -2.54 7.54 -8.75
C MET A 254 -2.78 6.60 -9.94
N PRO A 255 -1.94 6.67 -11.00
CA PRO A 255 -1.97 5.67 -12.08
C PRO A 255 -1.78 4.27 -11.48
N HIS A 256 -2.73 3.36 -11.75
CA HIS A 256 -2.78 1.99 -11.21
C HIS A 256 -3.05 1.87 -9.69
N GLY A 257 -3.34 2.97 -8.98
CA GLY A 257 -3.64 3.00 -7.54
C GLY A 257 -4.97 2.35 -7.16
N LEU A 258 -5.96 2.44 -8.06
CA LEU A 258 -7.19 1.64 -8.01
C LEU A 258 -7.37 1.02 -9.40
N VAL A 259 -7.38 -0.31 -9.48
CA VAL A 259 -7.86 -1.02 -10.67
C VAL A 259 -8.96 -1.94 -10.20
N PHE A 260 -10.15 -1.68 -10.73
CA PHE A 260 -11.36 -2.44 -10.46
C PHE A 260 -11.53 -3.56 -11.49
#